data_AF-A0A965VKX3-F1
#
_entry.id   AF-A0A965VKX3-F1
#
_cell.length_a   1.000
_cell.length_b   1.000
_cell.length_c   1.000
_cell.angle_alpha   90.00
_cell.angle_beta   90.00
_cell.angle_gamma   90.00
#
_symmetry.space_group_name_H-M   'P 1'
#
loop_
_entity.id
_entity.type
_entity.pdbx_description
1 polymer ?
#
loop_
_entity_poly.entity_id
_entity_poly.type
_entity_poly.pdbx_seq_one_letter_code
_entity_poly.pdbx_strand_id
1 'polypeptide(L)'
;MPENAADTSVSDRFTETVKRALREGAVILTGVLALMLFASLVTYQPSDPGFSFTGEGPQGEIGNLIGRQGAWLADTLFFLFGGPAYLFPIMLGAS
;
A
#
# COMPACT_ATOMS: atom_id res chain seq x y z
N MET A 1 -24.57 -1.13 44.93
CA MET A 1 -24.81 -0.95 43.48
C MET A 1 -23.60 -1.48 42.70
N PRO A 2 -23.52 -2.79 42.39
CA PRO A 2 -22.42 -3.43 41.66
C PRO A 2 -22.63 -3.52 40.13
N GLU A 3 -23.82 -3.21 39.62
CA GLU A 3 -24.19 -3.35 38.19
C GLU A 3 -23.40 -2.43 37.25
N ASN A 4 -23.06 -1.22 37.69
CA ASN A 4 -22.32 -0.23 36.90
C ASN A 4 -20.87 -0.68 36.60
N ALA A 5 -20.21 -1.35 37.55
CA ALA A 5 -18.83 -1.81 37.39
C ALA A 5 -18.69 -2.95 36.37
N ALA A 6 -19.73 -3.80 36.24
CA ALA A 6 -19.73 -4.88 35.27
C ALA A 6 -19.87 -4.34 33.83
N ASP A 7 -20.76 -3.36 33.62
CA ASP A 7 -21.04 -2.75 32.31
C ASP A 7 -19.85 -1.96 31.75
N THR A 8 -19.14 -1.21 32.60
CA THR A 8 -17.91 -0.49 32.19
C THR A 8 -16.84 -1.48 31.72
N SER A 9 -16.63 -2.59 32.46
CA SER A 9 -15.61 -3.59 32.11
C SER A 9 -15.87 -4.31 30.78
N VAL A 10 -17.15 -4.50 30.40
CA VAL A 10 -17.53 -5.15 29.14
C VAL A 10 -17.28 -4.22 27.97
N SER A 11 -17.68 -2.94 28.10
CA SER A 11 -17.47 -1.90 27.10
C SER A 11 -15.98 -1.63 26.84
N ASP A 12 -15.16 -1.63 27.90
CA ASP A 12 -13.71 -1.48 27.81
C ASP A 12 -13.07 -2.66 27.06
N ARG A 13 -13.44 -3.91 27.42
CA ARG A 13 -12.92 -5.11 26.74
C ARG A 13 -13.26 -5.13 25.25
N PHE A 14 -14.48 -4.74 24.90
CA PHE A 14 -14.90 -4.64 23.50
C PHE A 14 -14.08 -3.60 22.74
N THR A 15 -13.93 -2.40 23.29
CA THR A 15 -13.15 -1.32 22.70
C THR A 15 -11.70 -1.72 22.46
N GLU A 16 -11.06 -2.38 23.43
CA GLU A 16 -9.67 -2.85 23.29
C GLU A 16 -9.53 -3.95 22.23
N THR A 17 -10.52 -4.85 22.13
CA THR A 17 -10.54 -5.89 21.09
C THR A 17 -10.64 -5.26 19.70
N VAL A 18 -11.53 -4.27 19.52
CA VAL A 18 -11.70 -3.55 18.24
C VAL A 18 -10.44 -2.75 17.89
N LYS A 19 -9.87 -1.98 18.84
CA LYS A 19 -8.62 -1.25 18.63
C LYS A 19 -7.48 -2.18 18.19
N ARG A 20 -7.37 -3.34 18.84
CA ARG A 20 -6.36 -4.34 18.50
C ARG A 20 -6.57 -4.89 17.10
N ALA A 21 -7.80 -5.26 16.74
CA ALA A 21 -8.13 -5.76 15.40
C ALA A 21 -7.84 -4.71 14.31
N LEU A 22 -8.19 -3.44 14.57
CA LEU A 22 -7.88 -2.33 13.65
C LEU A 22 -6.38 -2.13 13.48
N ARG A 23 -5.61 -2.21 14.58
CA ARG A 23 -4.15 -2.10 14.53
C ARG A 23 -3.52 -3.26 13.76
N GLU A 24 -3.95 -4.50 14.02
CA GLU A 24 -3.46 -5.68 13.30
C GLU A 24 -3.82 -5.59 11.80
N GLY A 25 -5.05 -5.18 11.48
CA GLY A 25 -5.49 -4.96 10.10
C GLY A 25 -4.69 -3.84 9.39
N ALA A 26 -4.39 -2.74 10.09
CA ALA A 26 -3.59 -1.65 9.55
C ALA A 26 -2.16 -2.09 9.21
N VAL A 27 -1.52 -2.90 10.08
CA VAL A 27 -0.18 -3.44 9.84
C VAL A 27 -0.18 -4.39 8.63
N ILE A 28 -1.19 -5.25 8.50
CA ILE A 28 -1.29 -6.15 7.35
C ILE A 28 -1.52 -5.35 6.06
N LEU A 29 -2.43 -4.37 6.08
CA LEU A 29 -2.74 -3.56 4.92
C LEU A 29 -1.55 -2.74 4.46
N THR A 30 -0.85 -2.07 5.38
CA THR A 30 0.36 -1.29 5.08
C THR A 30 1.47 -2.18 4.52
N GLY A 31 1.69 -3.38 5.09
CA GLY A 31 2.63 -4.35 4.56
C GLY A 31 2.29 -4.83 3.14
N VAL A 32 1.02 -5.12 2.86
CA VAL A 32 0.56 -5.50 1.51
C VAL A 32 0.78 -4.34 0.53
N LEU A 33 0.42 -3.11 0.90
CA LEU A 33 0.64 -1.94 0.06
C LEU A 33 2.13 -1.69 -0.21
N ALA A 34 2.99 -1.88 0.79
CA ALA A 34 4.44 -1.77 0.64
C ALA A 34 4.99 -2.78 -0.36
N LEU A 35 4.56 -4.04 -0.26
CA LEU A 35 4.96 -5.10 -1.19
C LEU A 35 4.45 -4.87 -2.60
N MET A 36 3.19 -4.46 -2.76
CA MET A 36 2.63 -4.11 -4.06
C MET A 36 3.39 -2.95 -4.70
N LEU A 37 3.70 -1.90 -3.92
CA LEU A 37 4.49 -0.76 -4.39
C LEU A 37 5.90 -1.17 -4.80
N PHE A 38 6.57 -2.00 -3.98
CA PHE A 38 7.89 -2.52 -4.30
C PHE A 38 7.88 -3.36 -5.58
N ALA A 39 6.92 -4.27 -5.74
CA ALA A 39 6.76 -5.06 -6.95
C ALA A 39 6.52 -4.17 -8.18
N SER A 40 5.69 -3.14 -8.04
CA SER A 40 5.45 -2.13 -9.08
C SER A 40 6.74 -1.40 -9.49
N LEU A 41 7.60 -1.01 -8.54
CA LEU A 41 8.88 -0.34 -8.85
C LEU A 41 9.93 -1.28 -9.44
N VAL A 42 10.00 -2.53 -8.98
CA VAL A 42 10.96 -3.54 -9.50
C VAL A 42 10.60 -3.98 -10.92
N THR A 43 9.30 -4.05 -11.21
CA THR A 43 8.77 -4.49 -12.52
C THR A 43 8.39 -3.31 -13.41
N TYR A 44 8.97 -2.13 -13.15
CA TYR A 44 8.75 -0.95 -13.97
C TYR A 44 9.35 -1.14 -15.37
N GLN A 45 8.50 -0.95 -16.38
CA GLN A 45 8.90 -0.97 -17.78
C GLN A 45 8.61 0.41 -18.39
N PRO A 46 9.60 1.11 -19.00
CA PRO A 46 9.37 2.42 -19.63
C PRO A 46 8.38 2.40 -20.80
N SER A 47 8.10 1.22 -21.35
CA SER A 47 7.10 1.01 -22.41
C SER A 47 5.66 0.90 -21.89
N ASP A 48 5.47 0.74 -20.57
CA ASP A 48 4.14 0.68 -19.98
C ASP A 48 3.47 2.07 -19.97
N PRO A 49 2.13 2.14 -20.08
CA PRO A 49 1.42 3.41 -20.01
C PRO A 49 1.57 4.08 -18.64
N GLY A 50 2.10 5.29 -18.62
CA GLY A 50 2.47 6.04 -17.42
C GLY A 50 2.15 7.54 -17.50
N PHE A 51 2.58 8.29 -16.48
CA PHE A 51 2.41 9.74 -16.39
C PHE A 51 3.31 10.48 -17.38
N SER A 52 4.56 10.03 -17.52
CA SER A 52 5.57 10.60 -18.42
C SER A 52 5.44 10.06 -19.84
N PHE A 53 4.86 8.87 -20.01
CA PHE A 53 4.68 8.21 -21.30
C PHE A 53 3.24 7.72 -21.45
N THR A 54 2.42 8.45 -22.21
CA THR A 54 1.02 8.04 -22.51
C THR A 54 0.94 6.95 -23.57
N GLY A 55 2.02 6.20 -23.82
CA GLY A 55 2.10 5.25 -24.92
C GLY A 55 1.09 4.11 -24.80
N GLU A 56 0.26 3.99 -25.81
CA GLU A 56 -0.41 2.74 -26.15
C GLU A 56 0.69 1.79 -26.66
N GLY A 57 1.32 1.04 -25.75
CA GLY A 57 2.28 0.01 -26.14
C GLY A 57 1.68 -0.89 -27.22
N PRO A 58 2.47 -1.45 -28.16
CA PRO A 58 1.99 -2.01 -29.44
C PRO A 58 0.93 -3.12 -29.37
N GLN A 59 0.56 -3.62 -28.19
CA GLN A 59 -0.43 -4.67 -27.96
C GLN A 59 -1.28 -4.49 -26.68
N GLY A 60 -1.15 -3.37 -25.96
CA GLY A 60 -1.85 -3.17 -24.67
C GLY A 60 -1.41 -4.10 -23.54
N GLU A 61 -0.29 -4.81 -23.70
CA GLU A 61 0.28 -5.71 -22.69
C GLU A 61 1.09 -4.88 -21.68
N ILE A 62 0.79 -5.05 -20.39
CA ILE A 62 1.42 -4.30 -19.29
C ILE A 62 2.46 -5.21 -18.63
N GLY A 63 3.73 -4.80 -18.64
CA GLY A 63 4.83 -5.55 -18.04
C GLY A 63 4.84 -5.51 -16.51
N ASN A 64 4.26 -4.47 -15.92
CA ASN A 64 4.16 -4.34 -14.48
C ASN A 64 3.32 -5.44 -13.83
N LEU A 65 3.84 -6.09 -12.80
CA LEU A 65 3.15 -7.19 -12.10
C LEU A 65 1.86 -6.77 -11.41
N ILE A 66 1.74 -5.48 -11.03
CA ILE A 66 0.53 -4.92 -10.41
C ILE A 66 -0.45 -4.41 -11.48
N GLY A 67 -0.07 -4.47 -12.75
CA GLY A 67 -0.86 -3.99 -13.88
C GLY A 67 -0.76 -2.47 -14.06
N ARG A 68 -1.76 -1.90 -14.73
CA ARG A 68 -1.73 -0.51 -15.22
C ARG A 68 -1.54 0.50 -14.09
N GLN A 69 -2.18 0.28 -12.96
CA GLN A 69 -2.10 1.17 -11.81
C GLN A 69 -0.68 1.17 -11.22
N GLY A 70 -0.06 -0.01 -11.15
CA GLY A 70 1.33 -0.14 -10.72
C GLY A 70 2.32 0.49 -11.68
N ALA A 71 2.12 0.33 -12.99
CA ALA A 71 2.94 0.99 -14.00
C ALA A 71 2.90 2.52 -13.85
N TRP A 72 1.69 3.10 -13.73
CA TRP A 72 1.52 4.54 -13.60
C TRP A 72 2.13 5.10 -12.30
N LEU A 73 1.98 4.37 -11.19
CA LEU A 73 2.54 4.77 -9.90
C LEU A 73 4.08 4.70 -9.92
N ALA A 74 4.65 3.62 -10.43
CA ALA A 74 6.10 3.48 -10.56
C ALA A 74 6.67 4.57 -11.49
N ASP A 75 6.03 4.83 -12.63
CA ASP A 75 6.45 5.87 -13.57
C ASP A 75 6.46 7.25 -12.92
N THR A 76 5.40 7.58 -12.18
CA THR A 76 5.30 8.87 -11.47
C THR A 76 6.41 9.01 -10.40
N LEU A 77 6.66 7.95 -9.63
CA LEU A 77 7.69 7.98 -8.58
C LEU A 77 9.10 8.07 -9.16
N PHE A 78 9.40 7.32 -10.21
CA PHE A 78 10.69 7.43 -10.89
C PHE A 78 10.86 8.78 -11.59
N PHE A 79 9.79 9.35 -12.16
CA PHE A 79 9.83 10.67 -12.78
C PHE A 79 10.13 11.78 -11.77
N LEU A 80 9.52 11.73 -10.58
CA LEU A 80 9.68 12.76 -9.56
C LEU A 80 10.96 12.60 -8.73
N PHE A 81 11.29 11.36 -8.36
CA PHE A 81 12.33 11.07 -7.36
C PHE A 81 13.53 10.32 -7.94
N GLY A 82 13.40 9.65 -9.07
CA GLY A 82 14.44 8.78 -9.63
C GLY A 82 14.72 7.55 -8.75
N GLY A 83 15.99 7.15 -8.64
CA GLY A 83 16.42 6.00 -7.83
C GLY A 83 15.92 5.98 -6.37
N PRO A 84 15.85 7.12 -5.66
CA PRO A 84 15.21 7.22 -4.35
C PRO A 84 13.76 6.73 -4.25
N ALA A 85 13.05 6.48 -5.36
CA ALA A 85 11.70 5.92 -5.35
C ALA A 85 11.58 4.60 -4.56
N TYR A 86 12.66 3.81 -4.45
CA TYR A 86 12.68 2.59 -3.64
C TYR A 86 12.58 2.83 -2.12
N LEU A 87 12.73 4.06 -1.63
CA LEU A 87 12.56 4.38 -0.21
C LEU A 87 11.10 4.36 0.23
N PHE A 88 10.16 4.67 -0.66
CA PHE A 88 8.72 4.71 -0.35
C PHE A 88 8.16 3.37 0.14
N PRO A 89 8.37 2.23 -0.54
CA PRO A 89 7.90 0.94 -0.01
C PRO A 89 8.60 0.56 1.30
N ILE A 90 9.87 0.94 1.51
CA ILE A 90 10.59 0.70 2.76
C ILE A 90 9.95 1.51 3.90
N MET A 91 9.67 2.79 3.67
CA MET A 91 9.02 3.65 4.67
C MET A 91 7.63 3.13 5.03
N LEU A 92 6.86 2.66 4.04
CA LEU A 92 5.53 2.11 4.27
C LEU A 92 5.55 0.77 5.01
N GLY A 93 6.57 -0.06 4.77
CA GLY A 93 6.75 -1.31 5.50
C GLY A 93 7.31 -1.14 6.92
N ALA A 94 7.91 0.02 7.22
CA ALA A 94 8.49 0.34 8.54
C ALA A 94 7.50 1.04 9.50
N SER A 95 6.33 1.45 9.00
CA SER A 95 5.27 2.14 9.76
C SER A 95 4.36 1.25 10.59
#